data_AF-A0A8J2PM39-F1
#
_entry.id   AF-A0A8J2PM39-F1
#
_cell.length_a   1.000
_cell.length_b   1.000
_cell.length_c   1.000
_cell.angle_alpha   90.00
_cell.angle_beta   90.00
_cell.angle_gamma   90.00
#
_symmetry.space_group_name_H-M   'P 1'
#
loop_
_entity.id
_entity.type
_entity.pdbx_description
1 polymer ?
#
loop_
_entity_poly.entity_id
_entity_poly.type
_entity_poly.pdbx_seq_one_letter_code
_entity_poly.pdbx_strand_id
1 'polypeptide(L)'
;IDLYTTLMDLFVGGTETVSTTLVWAFFLLGQHPEAQEKLANEIRKVVGNREVTLSDKLSLPYVEATILEIMRMSHIAPFGTPHAVTEDLVFKGFFFPRNTIVVSNIYWSLT
;
A
#
# COMPACT_ATOMS: atom_id res chain seq x y z
N ILE A 1 -13.41 -14.36 17.86
CA ILE A 1 -13.03 -12.94 17.61
C ILE A 1 -14.13 -12.10 18.24
N ASP A 2 -13.78 -11.26 19.21
CA ASP A 2 -14.72 -10.35 19.88
C ASP A 2 -14.82 -9.02 19.10
N LEU A 3 -15.96 -8.33 19.18
CA LEU A 3 -16.21 -7.07 18.48
C LEU A 3 -15.15 -6.02 18.84
N TYR A 4 -14.74 -5.97 20.11
CA TYR A 4 -13.69 -5.06 20.56
C TYR A 4 -12.37 -5.30 19.81
N THR A 5 -11.94 -6.56 19.71
CA THR A 5 -10.70 -6.92 19.00
C THR A 5 -10.79 -6.55 17.51
N THR A 6 -11.89 -6.84 16.84
CA THR A 6 -12.08 -6.49 15.42
C THR A 6 -12.01 -4.99 15.18
N LEU A 7 -12.61 -4.19 16.07
CA LEU A 7 -12.58 -2.72 15.96
C LEU A 7 -11.16 -2.17 16.16
N MET A 8 -10.41 -2.76 17.10
CA MET A 8 -9.00 -2.39 17.30
C MET A 8 -8.15 -2.75 16.09
N ASP A 9 -8.32 -3.94 15.53
CA ASP A 9 -7.61 -4.38 14.32
C ASP A 9 -7.90 -3.46 13.13
N LEU A 10 -9.17 -3.08 12.92
CA LEU A 10 -9.56 -2.14 11.87
C LEU A 10 -8.94 -0.76 12.07
N PHE A 11 -8.98 -0.24 13.30
CA PHE A 11 -8.47 1.10 13.59
C PHE A 11 -6.96 1.19 13.42
N VAL A 12 -6.22 0.24 14.00
CA VAL A 12 -4.75 0.21 13.91
C VAL A 12 -4.31 -0.10 12.48
N GLY A 13 -4.91 -1.10 11.84
CA GLY A 13 -4.57 -1.50 10.48
C GLY A 13 -4.86 -0.43 9.44
N GLY A 14 -5.93 0.35 9.61
CA GLY A 14 -6.33 1.40 8.67
C GLY A 14 -5.70 2.77 8.93
N THR A 15 -5.43 3.14 10.18
CA THR A 15 -4.99 4.51 10.50
C THR A 15 -3.50 4.70 10.23
N GLU A 16 -2.65 3.85 10.80
CA GLU A 16 -1.20 4.04 10.75
C GLU A 16 -0.64 3.82 9.33
N THR A 17 -1.20 2.84 8.61
CA THR A 17 -0.76 2.51 7.25
C THR A 17 -1.09 3.63 6.26
N VAL A 18 -2.30 4.20 6.34
CA VAL A 18 -2.74 5.30 5.47
C VAL A 18 -2.03 6.60 5.82
N SER A 19 -1.88 6.94 7.12
CA SER A 19 -1.16 8.15 7.54
C SER A 19 0.28 8.13 7.06
N THR A 20 0.98 7.01 7.22
CA THR A 20 2.35 6.82 6.75
C THR A 20 2.44 6.92 5.22
N THR A 21 1.46 6.37 4.49
CA THR A 21 1.38 6.50 3.02
C THR A 21 1.31 7.97 2.60
N LEU A 22 0.49 8.78 3.28
CA LEU A 22 0.36 10.20 2.98
C LEU A 22 1.65 10.98 3.29
N VAL A 23 2.35 10.66 4.37
CA VAL A 23 3.66 11.26 4.68
C VAL A 23 4.66 11.00 3.54
N TRP A 24 4.73 9.76 3.06
CA TRP A 24 5.55 9.43 1.90
C TRP A 24 5.09 10.12 0.61
N ALA A 25 3.78 10.26 0.40
CA ALA A 25 3.24 11.00 -0.74
C ALA A 25 3.74 12.45 -0.76
N PHE A 26 3.64 13.17 0.36
CA PHE A 26 4.14 14.54 0.46
C PHE A 26 5.65 14.63 0.26
N PHE A 27 6.40 13.70 0.87
CA PHE A 27 7.86 13.65 0.73
C PHE A 27 8.31 13.40 -0.71
N LEU A 28 7.72 12.41 -1.39
CA LEU A 28 8.08 12.04 -2.76
C LEU A 28 7.64 13.10 -3.76
N LEU A 29 6.43 13.64 -3.64
CA LEU A 29 5.96 14.72 -4.51
C LEU A 29 6.79 16.00 -4.33
N GLY A 30 7.17 16.33 -3.10
CA GLY A 30 8.05 17.47 -2.82
C GLY A 30 9.44 17.34 -3.42
N GLN A 31 9.95 16.11 -3.61
CA GLN A 31 11.20 15.84 -4.31
C GLN A 31 11.07 15.76 -5.83
N HIS A 32 9.85 15.60 -6.35
CA HIS A 32 9.59 15.46 -7.79
C HIS A 32 8.55 16.49 -8.26
N PRO A 33 8.91 17.79 -8.34
CA PRO A 33 7.98 18.85 -8.71
C PRO A 33 7.31 18.63 -10.07
N GLU A 34 8.02 18.04 -11.05
CA GLU A 34 7.45 17.72 -12.37
C GLU A 34 6.31 16.69 -12.28
N ALA A 35 6.46 15.67 -11.43
CA ALA A 35 5.42 14.69 -11.19
C ALA A 35 4.23 15.30 -10.45
N GLN A 36 4.51 16.16 -9.45
CA GLN A 36 3.48 16.91 -8.73
C GLN A 36 2.68 17.84 -9.66
N GLU A 37 3.34 18.54 -10.57
CA GLU A 37 2.67 19.42 -11.53
C GLU A 37 1.80 18.60 -12.50
N LYS A 38 2.33 17.50 -13.03
CA LYS A 38 1.60 16.60 -13.93
C LYS A 38 0.36 16.01 -13.24
N LEU A 39 0.47 15.60 -11.98
CA LEU A 39 -0.63 15.14 -11.14
C LEU A 39 -1.72 16.20 -11.00
N ALA A 40 -1.33 17.42 -10.63
CA ALA A 40 -2.26 18.52 -10.47
C ALA A 40 -2.94 18.90 -11.80
N ASN A 41 -2.23 18.84 -12.93
CA ASN A 41 -2.77 19.11 -14.25
C ASN A 41 -3.82 18.08 -14.68
N GLU A 42 -3.60 16.78 -14.41
CA GLU A 42 -4.61 15.74 -14.68
C GLU A 42 -5.88 16.02 -13.88
N ILE A 43 -5.75 16.29 -12.57
CA ILE A 43 -6.90 16.59 -11.69
C ILE A 43 -7.66 17.82 -12.20
N ARG A 44 -6.97 18.92 -12.51
CA ARG A 44 -7.63 20.14 -13.03
C ARG A 44 -8.34 19.89 -14.36
N LYS A 45 -7.77 19.06 -15.24
CA LYS A 45 -8.36 18.76 -16.55
C LYS A 45 -9.63 17.91 -16.44
N VAL A 46 -9.63 16.92 -15.54
CA VAL A 46 -10.70 15.93 -15.41
C VAL A 46 -11.80 16.39 -14.46
N VAL A 47 -11.40 16.99 -13.33
CA VAL A 47 -12.30 17.38 -12.24
C VAL A 47 -12.66 18.86 -12.32
N GLY A 48 -11.72 19.74 -12.70
CA GLY A 48 -11.95 21.19 -12.75
C GLY A 48 -12.00 21.81 -11.36
N ASN A 49 -13.02 22.65 -11.10
CA ASN A 49 -13.17 23.43 -9.86
C ASN A 49 -14.10 22.79 -8.82
N ARG A 50 -14.66 21.61 -9.10
CA ARG A 50 -15.49 20.88 -8.12
C ARG A 50 -14.62 19.98 -7.23
N GLU A 51 -15.23 19.42 -6.19
CA GLU A 51 -14.58 18.41 -5.35
C GLU A 51 -14.38 17.09 -6.10
N VAL A 52 -13.31 16.38 -5.74
CA VAL A 52 -12.99 15.04 -6.22
C VAL A 52 -13.94 14.04 -5.56
N THR A 53 -14.48 13.12 -6.34
CA THR A 53 -15.33 12.02 -5.85
C THR A 53 -14.76 10.67 -6.28
N LEU A 54 -15.22 9.59 -5.67
CA LEU A 54 -14.76 8.24 -6.02
C LEU A 54 -15.09 7.85 -7.47
N SER A 55 -16.12 8.44 -8.09
CA SER A 55 -16.43 8.19 -9.50
C SER A 55 -15.37 8.72 -10.46
N ASP A 56 -14.53 9.67 -10.01
CA ASP A 56 -13.46 10.23 -10.83
C ASP A 56 -12.27 9.29 -10.98
N LYS A 57 -12.15 8.28 -10.11
CA LYS A 57 -10.97 7.41 -10.04
C LYS A 57 -10.59 6.83 -11.40
N LEU A 58 -11.57 6.32 -12.16
CA LEU A 58 -11.34 5.71 -13.47
C LEU A 58 -10.85 6.70 -14.53
N SER A 59 -11.08 7.99 -14.31
CA SER A 59 -10.68 9.08 -15.21
C SER A 59 -9.35 9.73 -14.79
N LEU A 60 -8.71 9.25 -13.71
CA LEU A 60 -7.47 9.80 -13.15
C LEU A 60 -6.34 8.75 -13.15
N PRO A 61 -5.93 8.23 -14.33
CA PRO A 61 -4.94 7.16 -14.41
C PRO A 61 -3.55 7.58 -13.90
N TYR A 62 -3.15 8.84 -14.06
CA TYR A 62 -1.86 9.31 -13.54
C TYR A 62 -1.89 9.49 -12.01
N VAL A 63 -3.02 9.91 -11.42
CA VAL A 63 -3.22 9.86 -9.97
C VAL A 63 -3.10 8.44 -9.44
N GLU A 64 -3.78 7.47 -10.07
CA GLU A 64 -3.70 6.07 -9.65
C GLU A 64 -2.27 5.54 -9.77
N ALA A 65 -1.59 5.80 -10.88
CA ALA A 65 -0.19 5.42 -11.07
C ALA A 65 0.74 6.05 -10.01
N THR A 66 0.50 7.32 -9.64
CA THR A 66 1.29 8.02 -8.62
C THR A 66 1.11 7.39 -7.23
N ILE A 67 -0.13 7.05 -6.85
CA ILE A 67 -0.42 6.36 -5.58
C ILE A 67 0.27 4.99 -5.55
N LEU A 68 0.18 4.23 -6.64
CA LEU A 68 0.84 2.92 -6.75
C LEU A 68 2.36 3.05 -6.62
N GLU A 69 2.96 4.08 -7.23
CA GLU A 69 4.40 4.30 -7.13
C GLU A 69 4.83 4.73 -5.72
N ILE A 70 4.04 5.56 -5.04
CA ILE A 70 4.27 5.91 -3.63
C ILE A 70 4.21 4.64 -2.76
N MET A 71 3.22 3.77 -2.96
CA MET A 71 3.13 2.50 -2.23
C MET A 71 4.32 1.58 -2.54
N ARG A 72 4.78 1.56 -3.79
CA ARG A 72 5.99 0.81 -4.20
C ARG A 72 7.25 1.31 -3.50
N MET A 73 7.41 2.62 -3.30
CA MET A 73 8.62 3.21 -2.71
C MET A 73 8.60 3.32 -1.17
N SER A 74 7.43 3.42 -0.56
CA SER A 74 7.28 3.71 0.88
C SER A 74 7.54 2.54 1.82
N HIS A 75 7.39 1.29 1.33
CA HIS A 75 7.69 0.06 2.08
C HIS A 75 7.16 0.05 3.53
N ILE A 76 5.90 0.45 3.75
CA ILE A 76 5.32 0.69 5.09
C ILE A 76 5.29 -0.58 5.95
N ALA A 77 5.13 -1.75 5.34
CA ALA A 77 5.16 -3.04 6.00
C ALA A 77 6.03 -4.03 5.21
N PRO A 78 7.37 -3.86 5.20
CA PRO A 78 8.28 -4.55 4.29
C PRO A 78 8.32 -6.08 4.47
N PHE A 79 7.77 -6.57 5.58
CA PHE A 79 7.70 -7.99 5.93
C PHE A 79 6.27 -8.56 5.99
N GLY A 80 5.25 -7.75 5.70
CA GLY A 80 3.85 -8.11 5.88
C GLY A 80 3.54 -8.62 7.30
N THR A 81 2.49 -9.43 7.41
CA THR A 81 2.19 -10.18 8.65
C THR A 81 2.87 -11.54 8.58
N PRO A 82 3.56 -11.99 9.65
CA PRO A 82 4.12 -13.34 9.68
C PRO A 82 3.02 -14.41 9.52
N HIS A 83 3.33 -15.43 8.72
CA HIS A 83 2.48 -16.61 8.54
C HIS A 83 3.15 -17.84 9.20
N ALA A 84 2.40 -18.92 9.37
CA ALA A 84 2.93 -20.20 9.83
C ALA A 84 2.42 -21.33 8.94
N VAL A 85 3.29 -22.30 8.64
CA VAL A 85 2.88 -23.49 7.87
C VAL A 85 1.95 -24.35 8.72
N THR A 86 0.78 -24.69 8.20
CA THR A 86 -0.28 -25.40 8.94
C THR A 86 -0.05 -26.91 9.09
N GLU A 87 0.83 -27.47 8.26
CA GLU A 87 1.23 -28.88 8.24
C GLU A 87 2.66 -29.03 7.68
N ASP A 88 3.23 -30.22 7.73
CA ASP A 88 4.54 -30.46 7.13
C ASP A 88 4.46 -30.31 5.60
N LEU A 89 5.35 -29.52 5.01
CA LEU A 89 5.29 -29.16 3.59
C LEU A 89 6.66 -29.28 2.94
N VAL A 90 6.71 -29.87 1.74
CA VAL A 90 7.88 -29.75 0.84
C VAL A 90 7.55 -28.70 -0.22
N PHE A 91 8.27 -27.58 -0.22
CA PHE A 91 8.10 -26.51 -1.19
C PHE A 91 9.43 -26.15 -1.84
N LYS A 92 9.48 -26.13 -3.18
CA LYS A 92 10.70 -25.89 -3.98
C LYS A 92 11.90 -26.77 -3.55
N GLY A 93 11.65 -28.00 -3.12
CA GLY A 93 12.68 -28.94 -2.67
C GLY A 93 13.13 -28.76 -1.21
N PHE A 94 12.58 -27.80 -0.47
CA PHE A 94 12.86 -27.60 0.95
C PHE A 94 11.73 -28.17 1.81
N PHE A 95 12.09 -28.87 2.88
CA PHE A 95 11.15 -29.38 3.88
C PHE A 95 10.91 -28.32 4.96
N PHE A 96 9.65 -28.00 5.20
CA PHE A 96 9.17 -27.07 6.22
C PHE A 96 8.31 -27.84 7.23
N PRO A 97 8.76 -27.97 8.48
CA PRO A 97 7.94 -28.52 9.54
C PRO A 97 6.71 -27.66 9.82
N ARG A 98 5.63 -28.29 10.29
CA ARG A 98 4.46 -27.61 10.86
C ARG A 98 4.89 -26.53 11.86
N ASN A 99 4.19 -25.39 11.85
CA ASN A 99 4.45 -24.20 12.66
C ASN A 99 5.74 -23.43 12.30
N THR A 100 6.44 -23.77 11.21
CA THR A 100 7.53 -22.92 10.72
C THR A 100 6.99 -21.53 10.38
N ILE A 101 7.60 -20.49 10.96
CA ILE A 101 7.25 -19.10 10.70
C ILE A 101 7.80 -18.67 9.34
N VAL A 102 6.92 -18.09 8.52
CA VAL A 102 7.24 -17.55 7.19
C VAL A 102 7.04 -16.04 7.25
N VAL A 103 8.11 -15.31 6.90
CA VAL A 103 8.11 -13.85 6.82
C VAL A 103 8.33 -13.46 5.37
N SER A 104 7.39 -12.69 4.81
CA SER A 104 7.38 -12.35 3.39
C SER A 104 8.14 -11.06 3.15
N ASN A 105 9.24 -11.08 2.41
CA ASN A 105 9.91 -9.85 2.02
C ASN A 105 9.24 -9.22 0.79
N ILE A 106 8.38 -8.21 1.01
CA ILE A 106 7.61 -7.57 -0.08
C ILE A 106 8.42 -6.57 -0.90
N TYR A 107 9.58 -6.12 -0.40
CA TYR A 107 10.48 -5.22 -1.12
C TYR A 107 10.87 -5.81 -2.49
N TRP A 108 11.27 -7.09 -2.49
CA TRP A 108 11.75 -7.78 -3.69
C TRP A 108 10.65 -8.25 -4.63
N SER A 109 9.38 -8.25 -4.21
CA SER A 109 8.27 -8.63 -5.11
C SER A 109 7.81 -7.49 -6.02
N LEU A 110 8.29 -6.27 -5.78
CA LEU A 110 7.89 -5.05 -6.49
C LEU A 110 9.03 -4.44 -7.35
N THR A 111 10.10 -5.21 -7.58
CA THR A 111 11.24 -4.89 -8.47
C THR A 111 11.35 -5.94 -9.56
#